data_AF-A0A9E3K9N5-F1
#
_entry.id   AF-A0A9E3K9N5-F1
#
_cell.length_a   1.000
_cell.length_b   1.000
_cell.length_c   1.000
_cell.angle_alpha   90.00
_cell.angle_beta   90.00
_cell.angle_gamma   90.00
#
_symmetry.space_group_name_H-M   'P 1'
#
loop_
_entity.id
_entity.type
_entity.pdbx_description
1 polymer ?
#
loop_
_entity_poly.entity_id
_entity_poly.type
_entity_poly.pdbx_seq_one_letter_code
_entity_poly.pdbx_strand_id
1 'polypeptide(L)'
;KQHRWPGNVRELENLARRLAALYPQDVITGSVIDGELAPPAVTSNGNAHNGVDNLGGAVEAFLSSHFSGFPNGVPPPGLYHRILKEIEVPLLTAALAATRGNQIRAADLLGLNRNTLRKKIRDLDIQVYRSGG
;
A
#
# COMPACT_ATOMS: atom_id res chain seq x y z
N LYS A 1 14.81 12.06 -29.26
CA LYS A 1 13.53 11.34 -29.01
C LYS A 1 13.31 11.35 -27.50
N GLN A 2 12.36 12.15 -27.01
CA GLN A 2 11.98 12.21 -25.58
C GLN A 2 10.71 11.36 -25.41
N HIS A 3 10.77 10.36 -24.52
CA HIS A 3 9.58 9.62 -24.10
C HIS A 3 9.03 10.26 -22.82
N ARG A 4 7.70 10.44 -22.74
CA ARG A 4 7.01 11.07 -21.60
C ARG A 4 6.92 10.04 -20.46
N TRP A 5 7.98 9.96 -19.67
CA TRP A 5 8.01 9.07 -18.50
C TRP A 5 7.05 9.58 -17.41
N PRO A 6 6.14 8.74 -16.87
CA PRO A 6 5.06 9.21 -16.00
C PRO A 6 5.46 9.57 -14.56
N GLY A 7 6.70 9.31 -14.10
CA GLY A 7 7.08 9.69 -12.73
C GLY A 7 8.55 9.47 -12.32
N ASN A 8 8.79 9.05 -11.08
CA ASN A 8 10.12 9.12 -10.44
C ASN A 8 11.00 7.86 -10.69
N VAL A 9 12.27 7.88 -10.22
CA VAL A 9 13.25 6.79 -10.44
C VAL A 9 12.78 5.42 -9.91
N ARG A 10 11.89 5.40 -8.91
CA ARG A 10 11.34 4.13 -8.38
C ARG A 10 10.37 3.46 -9.35
N GLU A 11 9.65 4.25 -10.15
CA GLU A 11 8.80 3.71 -11.21
C GLU A 11 9.66 3.06 -12.31
N LEU A 12 10.82 3.64 -12.59
CA LEU A 12 11.77 3.07 -13.56
C LEU A 12 12.32 1.75 -13.03
N GLU A 13 12.67 1.70 -11.75
CA GLU A 13 13.12 0.50 -11.09
C GLU A 13 12.04 -0.60 -11.10
N ASN A 14 10.78 -0.24 -10.82
CA ASN A 14 9.66 -1.17 -10.83
C ASN A 14 9.37 -1.70 -12.25
N LEU A 15 9.41 -0.85 -13.27
CA LEU A 15 9.27 -1.27 -14.66
C LEU A 15 10.41 -2.22 -15.05
N ALA A 16 11.65 -1.89 -14.71
CA ALA A 16 12.82 -2.73 -15.01
C ALA A 16 12.72 -4.10 -14.31
N ARG A 17 12.31 -4.14 -13.03
CA ARG A 17 12.07 -5.39 -12.29
C ARG A 17 10.95 -6.21 -12.94
N ARG A 18 9.85 -5.57 -13.36
CA ARG A 18 8.73 -6.24 -14.03
C ARG A 18 9.16 -6.83 -15.37
N LEU A 19 9.85 -6.05 -16.20
CA LEU A 19 10.35 -6.50 -17.51
C LEU A 19 11.30 -7.69 -17.37
N ALA A 20 12.24 -7.63 -16.42
CA ALA A 20 13.16 -8.72 -16.15
C ALA A 20 12.48 -9.99 -15.62
N ALA A 21 11.32 -9.86 -14.95
CA ALA A 21 10.58 -10.99 -14.40
C ALA A 21 9.57 -11.60 -15.39
N LEU A 22 8.93 -10.79 -16.25
CA LEU A 22 7.90 -11.24 -17.19
C LEU A 22 8.47 -11.74 -18.51
N TYR A 23 9.62 -11.22 -18.96
CA TYR A 23 10.18 -11.56 -20.26
C TYR A 23 11.51 -12.32 -20.07
N PRO A 24 11.53 -13.65 -20.20
CA PRO A 24 12.75 -14.46 -20.06
C PRO A 24 13.73 -14.32 -21.24
N GLN A 25 13.65 -13.23 -22.03
CA GLN A 25 14.45 -13.01 -23.23
C GLN A 25 15.53 -11.96 -22.95
N ASP A 26 16.75 -12.20 -23.43
CA ASP A 26 17.93 -11.37 -23.12
C ASP A 26 17.89 -9.95 -23.72
N VAL A 27 16.97 -9.67 -24.64
CA VAL A 27 16.86 -8.37 -25.32
C VAL A 27 15.43 -7.85 -25.29
N ILE A 28 15.19 -6.80 -24.49
CA ILE A 28 13.92 -6.06 -24.45
C ILE A 28 13.93 -5.03 -25.58
N THR A 29 13.08 -5.21 -26.59
CA THR A 29 12.94 -4.28 -27.72
C THR A 29 12.01 -3.11 -27.39
N GLY A 30 12.19 -1.95 -28.04
CA GLY A 30 11.44 -0.72 -27.74
C GLY A 30 9.91 -0.85 -27.87
N SER A 31 9.43 -1.76 -28.71
CA SER A 31 7.99 -2.06 -28.83
C SER A 31 7.39 -2.71 -27.58
N VAL A 32 8.19 -3.43 -26.78
CA VAL A 32 7.76 -4.01 -25.49
C VAL A 32 7.61 -2.90 -24.45
N ILE A 33 8.55 -1.97 -24.45
CA ILE A 33 8.54 -0.79 -23.57
C ILE A 33 7.31 0.07 -23.87
N ASP A 34 7.04 0.36 -25.15
CA ASP A 34 5.87 1.15 -25.55
C ASP A 34 4.54 0.44 -25.22
N GLY A 35 4.50 -0.91 -25.27
CA GLY A 35 3.34 -1.71 -24.86
C GLY A 35 3.05 -1.68 -23.37
N GLU A 36 4.09 -1.63 -22.52
CA GLU A 36 3.95 -1.54 -21.05
C GLU A 36 3.74 -0.09 -20.56
N LEU A 37 4.22 0.91 -21.31
CA LEU A 37 3.95 2.33 -21.01
C LEU A 37 2.54 2.76 -21.43
N ALA A 38 1.86 2.01 -22.30
CA ALA A 38 0.47 2.25 -22.62
C ALA A 38 -0.40 1.98 -21.37
N PRO A 39 -1.40 2.84 -21.06
CA PRO A 39 -2.31 2.58 -19.94
C PRO A 39 -2.91 1.18 -20.12
N PRO A 40 -2.86 0.31 -19.09
CA PRO A 40 -3.09 -1.12 -19.30
C PRO A 40 -4.55 -1.35 -19.66
N ALA A 41 -4.79 -1.69 -20.93
CA ALA A 41 -5.96 -2.48 -21.30
C ALA A 41 -5.72 -3.90 -20.75
N VAL A 42 -6.10 -4.08 -19.48
CA VAL A 42 -6.47 -5.34 -18.82
C VAL A 42 -6.21 -6.63 -19.64
N THR A 43 -4.96 -7.10 -19.70
CA THR A 43 -4.66 -8.47 -20.12
C THR A 43 -4.31 -9.31 -18.91
N SER A 44 -5.37 -9.79 -18.28
CA SER A 44 -5.34 -10.93 -17.38
C SER A 44 -4.97 -12.19 -18.16
N ASN A 45 -3.93 -12.91 -17.71
CA ASN A 45 -3.96 -14.37 -17.69
C ASN A 45 -2.74 -14.95 -16.94
N GLY A 46 -3.00 -15.57 -15.78
CA GLY A 46 -2.04 -16.48 -15.17
C GLY A 46 -1.93 -16.54 -13.64
N ASN A 47 -2.91 -16.05 -12.87
CA ASN A 47 -3.36 -16.65 -11.60
C ASN A 47 -4.48 -15.77 -11.00
N ALA A 48 -5.67 -16.33 -10.87
CA ALA A 48 -6.77 -15.72 -10.16
C ALA A 48 -6.47 -15.71 -8.64
N HIS A 49 -5.66 -14.76 -8.19
CA HIS A 49 -5.75 -14.20 -6.86
C HIS A 49 -6.26 -12.76 -7.04
N ASN A 50 -7.58 -12.61 -7.16
CA ASN A 50 -8.26 -11.31 -7.03
C ASN A 50 -8.19 -10.87 -5.56
N GLY A 51 -6.98 -10.61 -5.09
CA GLY A 51 -6.69 -10.14 -3.75
C GLY A 51 -5.47 -9.28 -3.89
N VAL A 52 -5.64 -7.98 -3.64
CA VAL A 52 -4.61 -7.00 -3.33
C VAL A 52 -3.18 -7.61 -3.28
N ASP A 53 -2.50 -7.75 -4.42
CA ASP A 53 -1.24 -8.54 -4.53
C ASP A 53 -0.12 -7.99 -3.62
N ASN A 54 -0.26 -6.73 -3.21
CA ASN A 54 0.50 -6.14 -2.12
C ASN A 54 -0.26 -4.92 -1.56
N LEU A 55 -0.04 -4.61 -0.28
CA LEU A 55 -0.64 -3.46 0.40
C LEU A 55 -0.37 -2.14 -0.34
N GLY A 56 0.81 -1.99 -0.94
CA GLY A 56 1.19 -0.82 -1.72
C GLY A 56 0.22 -0.54 -2.86
N GLY A 57 -0.08 -1.55 -3.68
CA GLY A 57 -1.01 -1.45 -4.81
C GLY A 57 -2.45 -1.15 -4.37
N ALA A 58 -2.90 -1.68 -3.23
CA ALA A 58 -4.18 -1.29 -2.64
C ALA A 58 -4.23 0.21 -2.33
N VAL A 59 -3.19 0.70 -1.66
CA VAL A 59 -3.10 2.10 -1.24
C VAL A 59 -3.01 3.00 -2.47
N GLU A 60 -2.25 2.62 -3.49
CA GLU A 60 -2.17 3.36 -4.76
C GLU A 60 -3.52 3.46 -5.47
N ALA A 61 -4.23 2.33 -5.61
CA ALA A 61 -5.55 2.30 -6.23
C ALA A 61 -6.56 3.16 -5.44
N PHE A 62 -6.53 3.05 -4.11
CA PHE A 62 -7.37 3.86 -3.23
C PHE A 62 -7.07 5.36 -3.37
N LEU A 63 -5.81 5.76 -3.33
CA LEU A 63 -5.40 7.18 -3.44
C LEU A 63 -5.74 7.75 -4.81
N SER A 64 -5.54 6.99 -5.89
CA SER A 64 -5.92 7.41 -7.25
C SER A 64 -7.42 7.68 -7.35
N SER A 65 -8.24 6.75 -6.84
CA SER A 65 -9.70 6.95 -6.77
C SER A 65 -10.07 8.13 -5.88
N HIS A 66 -9.40 8.31 -4.74
CA HIS A 66 -9.66 9.40 -3.81
C HIS A 66 -9.38 10.76 -4.44
N PHE A 67 -8.25 10.89 -5.15
CA PHE A 67 -7.82 12.17 -5.74
C PHE A 67 -8.69 12.59 -6.91
N SER A 68 -9.22 11.62 -7.66
CA SER A 68 -10.13 11.85 -8.80
C SER A 68 -11.45 12.52 -8.39
N GLY A 69 -11.83 12.45 -7.11
CA GLY A 69 -13.01 13.11 -6.57
C GLY A 69 -12.83 14.61 -6.26
N PHE A 70 -11.62 15.16 -6.37
CA PHE A 70 -11.35 16.56 -6.04
C PHE A 70 -11.27 17.45 -7.30
N PRO A 71 -11.82 18.68 -7.27
CA PRO A 71 -11.88 19.56 -8.45
C PRO A 71 -10.54 19.86 -9.12
N ASN A 72 -9.46 19.89 -8.33
CA ASN A 72 -8.10 20.19 -8.81
C ASN A 72 -7.19 18.95 -8.81
N GLY A 73 -7.74 17.75 -8.61
CA GLY A 73 -6.98 16.51 -8.46
C GLY A 73 -6.12 16.42 -7.18
N VAL A 74 -6.28 17.36 -6.24
CA VAL A 74 -5.52 17.42 -4.99
C VAL A 74 -6.47 17.56 -3.79
N PRO A 75 -6.38 16.67 -2.79
CA PRO A 75 -7.19 16.77 -1.57
C PRO A 75 -6.73 17.92 -0.65
N PRO A 76 -7.59 18.34 0.30
CA PRO A 76 -7.24 19.33 1.32
C PRO A 76 -5.97 18.96 2.13
N PRO A 77 -5.29 19.95 2.74
CA PRO A 77 -4.11 19.71 3.56
C PRO A 77 -4.40 18.77 4.73
N GLY A 78 -3.38 18.02 5.16
CA GLY A 78 -3.49 17.03 6.24
C GLY A 78 -3.77 15.59 5.78
N LEU A 79 -3.70 15.32 4.47
CA LEU A 79 -3.87 13.98 3.91
C LEU A 79 -3.03 12.91 4.62
N TYR A 80 -1.74 13.19 4.90
CA TYR A 80 -0.84 12.26 5.57
C TYR A 80 -1.43 11.69 6.87
N HIS A 81 -1.86 12.56 7.79
CA HIS A 81 -2.42 12.14 9.07
C HIS A 81 -3.76 11.43 8.91
N ARG A 82 -4.57 11.82 7.92
CA ARG A 82 -5.87 11.18 7.63
C ARG A 82 -5.68 9.73 7.16
N ILE A 83 -4.80 9.53 6.17
CA ILE A 83 -4.48 8.20 5.64
C ILE A 83 -3.78 7.35 6.69
N LEU A 84 -2.83 7.93 7.43
CA LEU A 84 -2.13 7.20 8.48
C LEU A 84 -3.11 6.70 9.55
N LYS A 85 -4.09 7.52 9.95
CA LYS A 85 -5.15 7.11 10.89
C LYS A 85 -5.98 5.95 10.35
N GLU A 86 -6.34 5.99 9.07
CA GLU A 86 -7.15 4.96 8.40
C GLU A 86 -6.43 3.62 8.32
N ILE A 87 -5.10 3.62 8.18
CA ILE A 87 -4.27 2.40 8.14
C ILE A 87 -3.92 1.92 9.56
N GLU A 88 -3.63 2.84 10.48
CA GLU A 88 -3.19 2.48 11.84
C GLU A 88 -4.30 1.79 12.64
N VAL A 89 -5.54 2.29 12.60
CA VAL A 89 -6.65 1.68 13.37
C VAL A 89 -6.83 0.18 13.07
N PRO A 90 -7.00 -0.27 11.81
CA PRO A 90 -7.15 -1.70 11.52
C PRO A 90 -5.89 -2.50 11.85
N LEU A 91 -4.69 -1.95 11.61
CA LEU A 91 -3.42 -2.60 11.94
C LEU A 91 -3.28 -2.86 13.44
N LEU A 92 -3.48 -1.82 14.27
CA LEU A 92 -3.39 -1.94 15.73
C LEU A 92 -4.49 -2.86 16.27
N THR A 93 -5.71 -2.78 15.74
CA THR A 93 -6.83 -3.64 16.15
C THR A 93 -6.54 -5.11 15.85
N ALA A 94 -6.06 -5.42 14.65
CA ALA A 94 -5.70 -6.78 14.26
C ALA A 94 -4.56 -7.35 15.13
N ALA A 95 -3.53 -6.55 15.42
CA ALA A 95 -2.44 -6.96 16.30
C ALA A 95 -2.93 -7.23 17.73
N LEU A 96 -3.78 -6.37 18.29
CA LEU A 96 -4.37 -6.57 19.62
C LEU A 96 -5.27 -7.80 19.66
N ALA A 97 -6.07 -8.06 18.62
CA ALA A 97 -6.89 -9.25 18.53
C ALA A 97 -6.03 -10.52 18.49
N ALA A 98 -4.98 -10.54 17.65
CA ALA A 98 -4.05 -11.65 17.52
C ALA A 98 -3.33 -11.98 18.85
N THR A 99 -3.10 -10.97 19.70
CA THR A 99 -2.45 -11.14 21.01
C THR A 99 -3.43 -11.17 22.18
N ARG A 100 -4.74 -11.28 21.93
CA ARG A 100 -5.80 -11.32 22.95
C ARG A 100 -5.76 -10.13 23.92
N GLY A 101 -5.49 -8.94 23.38
CA GLY A 101 -5.38 -7.70 24.14
C GLY A 101 -4.06 -7.52 24.90
N ASN A 102 -3.09 -8.43 24.75
CA ASN A 102 -1.77 -8.26 25.38
C ASN A 102 -0.95 -7.21 24.62
N GLN A 103 -0.94 -5.99 25.16
CA GLN A 103 -0.24 -4.84 24.57
C GLN A 103 1.28 -4.99 24.52
N ILE A 104 1.90 -5.80 25.38
CA ILE A 104 3.36 -6.04 25.29
C ILE A 104 3.64 -6.87 24.05
N ARG A 105 2.95 -8.02 23.93
CA ARG A 105 3.08 -8.89 22.76
C ARG A 105 2.66 -8.21 21.45
N ALA A 106 1.63 -7.36 21.49
CA ALA A 106 1.21 -6.61 20.30
C ALA A 106 2.27 -5.59 19.89
N ALA A 107 2.92 -4.94 20.85
CA ALA A 107 4.01 -4.00 20.56
C ALA A 107 5.21 -4.73 19.96
N ASP A 108 5.57 -5.90 20.51
CA ASP A 108 6.64 -6.74 19.98
C ASP A 108 6.31 -7.23 18.55
N LEU A 109 5.07 -7.69 18.31
CA LEU A 109 4.59 -8.10 16.98
C LEU A 109 4.66 -6.97 15.96
N LEU A 110 4.34 -5.75 16.37
CA LEU A 110 4.38 -4.56 15.53
C LEU A 110 5.78 -3.95 15.40
N GLY A 111 6.77 -4.42 16.17
CA GLY A 111 8.11 -3.82 16.24
C GLY A 111 8.12 -2.41 16.85
N LEU A 112 7.14 -2.10 17.71
CA LEU A 112 6.97 -0.79 18.34
C LEU A 112 7.36 -0.83 19.82
N ASN A 113 7.80 0.31 20.35
CA ASN A 113 7.87 0.47 21.79
C ASN A 113 6.46 0.40 22.40
N ARG A 114 6.28 -0.37 23.48
CA ARG A 114 5.03 -0.51 24.24
C ARG A 114 4.40 0.84 24.63
N ASN A 115 5.20 1.83 25.01
CA ASN A 115 4.70 3.17 25.37
C ASN A 115 4.14 3.90 24.14
N THR A 116 4.77 3.73 22.97
CA THR A 116 4.27 4.23 21.69
C THR A 116 2.95 3.57 21.32
N LEU A 117 2.86 2.24 21.43
CA LEU A 117 1.61 1.52 21.18
C LEU A 117 0.48 2.01 22.09
N ARG A 118 0.75 2.17 23.39
CA ARG A 118 -0.25 2.69 24.34
C ARG A 118 -0.69 4.11 24.05
N LYS A 119 0.22 4.98 23.62
CA LYS A 119 -0.12 6.32 23.18
C LYS A 119 -1.05 6.24 21.95
N LYS A 120 -0.68 5.47 20.93
CA LYS A 120 -1.50 5.29 19.72
C LYS A 120 -2.91 4.74 20.01
N ILE A 121 -3.03 3.74 20.89
CA ILE A 121 -4.34 3.19 21.29
C ILE A 121 -5.24 4.27 21.89
N ARG A 122 -4.70 5.16 22.73
CA ARG A 122 -5.46 6.27 23.32
C ARG A 122 -5.80 7.35 22.31
N ASP A 123 -4.81 7.77 21.52
CA ASP A 123 -4.99 8.86 20.53
C ASP A 123 -5.98 8.47 19.41
N LEU A 124 -6.07 7.17 19.12
CA LEU A 124 -6.96 6.60 18.10
C LEU A 124 -8.29 6.04 18.67
N ASP A 125 -8.50 6.13 19.99
CA ASP A 125 -9.67 5.62 20.70
C ASP A 125 -10.02 4.14 20.41
N ILE A 126 -8.98 3.29 20.38
CA ILE A 126 -9.14 1.86 20.06
C ILE A 126 -9.62 1.10 21.31
N GLN A 127 -10.77 0.45 21.21
CA GLN A 127 -11.35 -0.36 22.27
C GLN A 127 -10.60 -1.68 22.43
N VAL A 128 -9.89 -1.84 23.54
CA VAL A 128 -9.16 -3.08 23.85
C VAL A 128 -10.06 -4.00 24.67
N TYR A 129 -10.79 -4.89 24.00
CA TYR A 129 -11.54 -5.95 24.68
C TYR A 129 -10.55 -6.97 25.26
N ARG A 130 -10.36 -6.91 26.58
CA ARG A 130 -9.77 -8.03 27.31
C ARG A 130 -10.86 -9.08 27.46
N SER A 131 -10.74 -10.19 26.73
CA SER A 131 -11.44 -11.42 27.10
C SER A 131 -10.91 -11.79 28.49
N GLY A 132 -11.67 -11.46 29.54
CA GLY A 132 -11.35 -11.82 30.91
C GLY A 132 -11.22 -13.33 31.02
N GLY A 133 -10.17 -13.76 31.72
CA GLY A 133 -10.10 -15.11 32.30
C GLY A 133 -10.80 -15.13 33.65
#